data_AF-A0A925C432-F1
#
_entry.id   AF-A0A925C432-F1
#
_cell.length_a   1.000
_cell.length_b   1.000
_cell.length_c   1.000
_cell.angle_alpha   90.00
_cell.angle_beta   90.00
_cell.angle_gamma   90.00
#
_symmetry.space_group_name_H-M   'P 1'
#
loop_
_entity.id
_entity.type
_entity.pdbx_description
1 polymer ?
#
loop_
_entity_poly.entity_id
_entity_poly.type
_entity_poly.pdbx_seq_one_letter_code
_entity_poly.pdbx_strand_id
1 'polypeptide(L)' 'MEETVIDRAAMGRLAKALSFICSPDHPTTLALQAAADSGSEKDIKTARAAFLKLKPSDRRSALAMLRD' A
#
# COMPACT_ATOMS: atom_id res chain seq x y z
N MET A 1 20.95 0.43 7.75
CA MET A 1 19.76 0.60 6.88
C MET A 1 18.65 -0.18 7.55
N GLU A 2 17.93 0.42 8.49
CA GLU A 2 16.62 -0.12 8.85
C GLU A 2 15.76 0.10 7.62
N GLU A 3 15.76 -0.90 6.73
CA GLU A 3 14.64 -1.08 5.83
C GLU A 3 13.42 -1.04 6.73
N THR A 4 12.71 0.08 6.70
CA THR A 4 11.35 0.17 7.19
C THR A 4 10.60 -0.85 6.37
N VAL A 5 10.64 -2.09 6.85
CA VAL A 5 9.79 -3.18 6.44
C VAL A 5 8.43 -2.56 6.67
N ILE A 6 7.75 -2.19 5.58
CA ILE A 6 6.35 -1.84 5.69
C ILE A 6 5.72 -3.13 6.17
N ASP A 7 5.55 -3.21 7.47
CA ASP A 7 5.16 -4.42 8.15
C ASP A 7 3.83 -4.88 7.56
N ARG A 8 3.52 -6.17 7.63
CA ARG A 8 2.29 -6.73 7.07
C ARG A 8 1.07 -5.91 7.48
N ALA A 9 1.07 -5.45 8.74
CA ALA A 9 0.03 -4.57 9.30
C ALA A 9 0.00 -3.17 8.66
N ALA A 10 1.14 -2.58 8.31
CA ALA A 10 1.21 -1.30 7.62
C ALA A 10 0.76 -1.40 6.15
N MET A 11 1.01 -2.52 5.48
CA MET A 11 0.48 -2.80 4.14
C MET A 11 -1.05 -2.88 4.15
N GLY A 12 -1.64 -3.56 5.14
CA GLY A 12 -3.10 -3.64 5.27
C GLY A 12 -3.75 -2.28 5.50
N ARG A 13 -3.12 -1.42 6.32
CA ARG A 13 -3.59 -0.04 6.52
C ARG A 13 -3.47 0.80 5.24
N LEU A 14 -2.37 0.66 4.50
CA LEU A 14 -2.18 1.31 3.19
C LEU A 14 -3.22 0.86 2.16
N ALA A 15 -3.53 -0.44 2.10
CA ALA A 15 -4.57 -0.97 1.24
C ALA A 15 -5.94 -0.36 1.59
N LYS A 16 -6.30 -0.31 2.88
CA LYS A 16 -7.55 0.29 3.34
C LYS A 16 -7.65 1.78 2.98
N ALA A 17 -6.59 2.55 3.21
CA ALA A 17 -6.54 3.96 2.82
C ALA A 17 -6.70 4.14 1.30
N LEU A 18 -6.02 3.33 0.49
CA LEU A 18 -6.15 3.38 -0.97
C LEU A 18 -7.49 2.92 -1.49
N SER A 19 -8.15 1.97 -0.82
CA SER A 19 -9.51 1.57 -1.17
C SER A 19 -10.49 2.74 -1.02
N PHE A 20 -10.24 3.65 -0.07
CA PHE A 20 -11.04 4.86 0.14
C PHE A 20 -10.70 5.97 -0.87
N ILE A 21 -9.44 6.11 -1.27
CA ILE A 21 -8.98 7.19 -2.17
C ILE A 21 -9.18 6.85 -3.65
N CYS A 22 -8.73 5.65 -4.06
CA CYS A 22 -8.68 5.24 -5.47
C CYS A 22 -9.80 4.28 -5.86
N SER A 23 -10.45 3.61 -4.90
CA SER A 23 -11.40 2.48 -5.03
C SER A 23 -10.80 1.12 -4.65
N PRO A 24 -11.62 0.18 -4.15
CA PRO A 24 -11.19 -1.18 -3.81
C PRO A 24 -10.70 -1.98 -5.02
N ASP A 25 -11.28 -1.76 -6.20
CA ASP A 25 -10.89 -2.44 -7.44
C ASP A 25 -9.60 -1.88 -8.09
N HIS A 26 -8.98 -0.87 -7.49
CA HIS A 26 -7.76 -0.30 -8.04
C HIS A 26 -6.61 -1.31 -7.95
N PRO A 27 -5.82 -1.55 -9.03
CA PRO A 27 -4.78 -2.57 -9.05
C PRO A 27 -3.74 -2.41 -7.93
N THR A 28 -3.42 -1.17 -7.55
CA THR A 28 -2.54 -0.88 -6.41
C THR A 28 -3.13 -1.26 -5.05
N THR A 29 -4.44 -1.08 -4.86
CA THR A 29 -5.16 -1.47 -3.64
C THR A 29 -5.12 -2.98 -3.48
N LEU A 30 -5.45 -3.70 -4.56
CA LEU A 30 -5.39 -5.17 -4.60
C LEU A 30 -3.97 -5.69 -4.37
N ALA A 31 -2.94 -5.06 -4.95
CA ALA A 31 -1.55 -5.44 -4.72
C ALA A 31 -1.12 -5.24 -3.26
N LEU A 32 -1.52 -4.14 -2.62
CA LEU A 32 -1.23 -3.90 -1.21
C LEU A 32 -1.99 -4.85 -0.28
N GLN A 33 -3.23 -5.17 -0.63
CA GLN A 33 -4.03 -6.14 0.12
C GLN A 33 -3.45 -7.55 -0.01
N ALA A 34 -3.09 -7.97 -1.23
CA ALA A 34 -2.40 -9.23 -1.47
C ALA A 34 -1.06 -9.28 -0.72
N ALA A 35 -0.28 -8.19 -0.69
CA ALA A 35 0.95 -8.12 0.10
C ALA A 35 0.68 -8.22 1.61
N ALA A 36 -0.41 -7.65 2.09
CA ALA A 36 -0.84 -7.76 3.49
C ALA A 36 -1.37 -9.16 3.83
N ASP A 37 -1.99 -9.88 2.90
CA ASP A 37 -2.53 -11.23 3.15
C ASP A 37 -1.46 -12.31 3.01
N SER A 38 -0.64 -12.23 1.97
CA SER A 38 0.45 -13.17 1.65
C SER A 38 1.65 -13.00 2.58
N GLY A 39 2.03 -11.76 2.89
CA GLY A 39 3.26 -11.46 3.64
C GLY A 39 4.54 -11.80 2.87
N SER A 40 4.45 -12.17 1.59
CA SER A 40 5.59 -12.50 0.75
C SER A 40 6.36 -11.24 0.33
N GLU A 41 7.69 -11.28 0.40
CA GLU A 41 8.55 -10.19 -0.06
C GLU A 41 8.32 -9.81 -1.53
N LYS A 42 7.94 -10.77 -2.38
CA LYS A 42 7.62 -10.50 -3.79
C LYS A 42 6.38 -9.62 -3.93
N ASP A 43 5.34 -9.91 -3.15
CA ASP A 43 4.09 -9.13 -3.18
C ASP A 43 4.31 -7.75 -2.57
N ILE A 44 5.07 -7.68 -1.48
CA ILE A 44 5.50 -6.41 -0.86
C ILE A 44 6.25 -5.51 -1.86
N LYS A 45 7.22 -6.08 -2.60
CA LYS A 45 7.97 -5.33 -3.63
C LYS A 45 7.06 -4.87 -4.77
N THR A 46 6.17 -5.74 -5.21
CA THR A 46 5.21 -5.44 -6.28
C THR A 46 4.24 -4.33 -5.88
N ALA A 47 3.69 -4.42 -4.66
CA ALA A 47 2.80 -3.43 -4.09
C ALA A 47 3.50 -2.07 -3.90
N ARG A 48 4.74 -2.06 -3.40
CA ARG A 48 5.57 -0.84 -3.33
C ARG A 48 5.78 -0.20 -4.70
N ALA A 49 6.10 -1.00 -5.71
CA ALA A 49 6.29 -0.50 -7.07
C ALA A 49 4.99 0.06 -7.66
N ALA A 50 3.86 -0.61 -7.45
CA ALA A 50 2.54 -0.13 -7.85
C ALA A 50 2.16 1.16 -7.11
N PHE A 51 2.49 1.26 -5.82
CA PHE A 51 2.29 2.47 -5.01
C PHE A 51 3.10 3.64 -5.54
N LEU A 52 4.38 3.43 -5.87
CA LEU A 52 5.24 4.48 -6.43
C LEU A 52 4.78 4.97 -7.81
N LYS A 53 4.10 4.12 -8.60
CA LYS A 53 3.50 4.47 -9.88
C LYS A 53 2.21 5.30 -9.77
N LEU A 54 1.57 5.35 -8.60
CA LEU A 54 0.39 6.18 -8.37
C LEU A 54 0.72 7.68 -8.49
N LYS A 55 -0.32 8.47 -8.73
CA LYS A 55 -0.21 9.94 -8.72
C LYS A 55 0.33 10.39 -7.36
N PRO A 56 1.19 11.43 -7.32
CA PRO A 56 1.71 11.96 -6.06
C PRO A 56 0.62 12.38 -5.07
N SER A 57 -0.54 12.83 -5.58
CA SER A 57 -1.73 13.16 -4.78
C SER A 57 -2.22 11.96 -3.98
N ASP A 58 -2.43 10.83 -4.65
CA ASP A 58 -3.07 9.65 -4.08
C ASP A 58 -2.13 8.99 -3.05
N ARG A 59 -0.82 9.00 -3.34
CA ARG A 59 0.21 8.57 -2.39
C ARG A 59 0.21 9.43 -1.12
N ARG A 60 0.17 10.76 -1.26
CA ARG A 60 0.14 11.65 -0.09
C ARG A 60 -1.11 11.46 0.73
N SER A 61 -2.28 11.35 0.09
CA SER A 61 -3.54 11.08 0.78
C SER A 61 -3.48 9.75 1.54
N ALA A 62 -2.95 8.68 0.91
CA ALA A 62 -2.84 7.38 1.55
C ALA A 62 -1.86 7.41 2.75
N LEU A 63 -0.74 8.12 2.63
CA LEU A 63 0.21 8.33 3.72
C LEU A 63 -0.34 9.23 4.84
N ALA A 64 -1.18 10.21 4.50
CA ALA A 64 -1.84 11.07 5.48
C ALA A 64 -2.81 10.28 6.36
N MET A 65 -3.57 9.35 5.76
CA MET A 65 -4.48 8.44 6.50
C MET A 65 -3.77 7.46 7.44
N LEU A 66 -2.44 7.30 7.33
CA LEU A 66 -1.65 6.47 8.27
C LEU A 66 -1.11 7.27 9.45
N ARG A 67 -1.11 8.60 9.34
CA ARG A 67 -0.63 9.51 10.39
C ARG A 67 -1.74 9.90 11.37
N ASP A 68 -2.98 9.57 11.03
CA ASP A 68 -4.18 9.66 11.86
C ASP A 68 -4.43 8.32 12.57
#